data_AF-Q171H1-F1
#
_entry.id   AF-Q171H1-F1
#
_cell.length_a   1.000
_cell.length_b   1.000
_cell.length_c   1.000
_cell.angle_alpha   90.00
_cell.angle_beta   90.00
_cell.angle_gamma   90.00
#
_symmetry.space_group_name_H-M   'P 1'
#
loop_
_entity.id
_entity.type
_entity.pdbx_description
1 polymer ?
#
loop_
_entity_poly.entity_id
_entity_poly.type
_entity_poly.pdbx_seq_one_letter_code
_entity_poly.pdbx_strand_id
1 'polypeptide(L)'
;MEIEGTAQCPAQVMLAAALGCEELGITNKLLAQSVFGLWMTSPLLEVQLKPHHRPYAVRVAWSKLLDKHSHGNELEKLSDEPMTTLRRNVFFAKKDEEKIKDPRILELLYEEARHNVLLGRYVMESSHSIMLGGIQARIELGPYNSHTHSTSYFRENQFRFLPANVAKSSSWSWLPISRRSSAEVRLLEQFKRVPTTATTKKLMRKYLEFCWALPFYGAAYFHGQVEQPVRGLTSLMQQKDLPVLIAVNERGIFVIDQIEYTLLLGLKYEELSWDYAKPSNVNDPECMQCIFLQFAAVENGIAATKLMQIFTRQAAMIDALITHFTDQAKRRKESGEGDVPAGENQYEGK
;
A
#
# COMPACT_ATOMS: atom_id res chain seq x y z
N MET A 1 -12.48 -25.28 -1.79
CA MET A 1 -11.35 -25.97 -1.12
C MET A 1 -11.61 -25.98 0.37
N GLU A 2 -11.75 -27.16 0.96
CA GLU A 2 -11.76 -27.35 2.42
C GLU A 2 -10.36 -27.78 2.85
N ILE A 3 -9.84 -27.20 3.93
CA ILE A 3 -8.54 -27.56 4.49
C ILE A 3 -8.81 -28.31 5.79
N GLU A 4 -8.54 -29.61 5.82
CA GLU A 4 -8.70 -30.41 7.03
C GLU A 4 -7.79 -29.88 8.16
N GLY A 5 -8.29 -29.93 9.40
CA GLY A 5 -7.51 -29.50 10.57
C GLY A 5 -7.13 -28.01 10.56
N THR A 6 -7.99 -27.12 10.05
CA THR A 6 -7.78 -25.65 9.96
C THR A 6 -7.17 -25.04 11.23
N ALA A 7 -7.55 -25.53 12.42
CA ALA A 7 -7.04 -25.04 13.70
C ALA A 7 -5.52 -25.24 13.88
N GLN A 8 -4.95 -26.31 13.31
CA GLN A 8 -3.53 -26.66 13.43
C GLN A 8 -2.74 -26.42 12.14
N CYS A 9 -3.42 -26.14 11.02
CA CYS A 9 -2.81 -25.95 9.71
C CYS A 9 -1.85 -24.74 9.71
N PRO A 10 -0.55 -24.96 9.41
CA PRO A 10 0.41 -23.87 9.27
C PRO A 10 0.14 -23.03 8.02
N ALA A 11 0.51 -21.74 8.08
CA ALA A 11 0.30 -20.78 7.00
C ALA A 11 0.95 -21.22 5.68
N GLN A 12 2.13 -21.85 5.71
CA GLN A 12 2.77 -22.37 4.49
C GLN A 12 1.95 -23.48 3.80
N VAL A 13 1.29 -24.34 4.58
CA VAL A 13 0.47 -25.43 4.05
C VAL A 13 -0.82 -24.86 3.46
N MET A 14 -1.44 -23.92 4.18
CA MET A 14 -2.62 -23.21 3.70
C MET A 14 -2.33 -22.39 2.43
N LEU A 15 -1.15 -21.75 2.34
CA LEU A 15 -0.70 -21.01 1.16
C LEU A 15 -0.53 -21.97 -0.03
N ALA A 16 0.18 -23.08 0.17
CA ALA A 16 0.40 -24.08 -0.87
C ALA A 16 -0.91 -24.69 -1.36
N ALA A 17 -1.86 -24.95 -0.46
CA ALA A 17 -3.20 -25.42 -0.81
C ALA A 17 -3.97 -24.37 -1.62
N ALA A 18 -3.99 -23.11 -1.16
CA ALA A 18 -4.67 -22.00 -1.85
C ALA A 18 -4.13 -21.82 -3.28
N LEU A 19 -2.80 -21.75 -3.45
CA LEU A 19 -2.16 -21.64 -4.75
C LEU A 19 -2.22 -22.93 -5.59
N GLY A 20 -2.51 -24.06 -4.93
CA GLY A 20 -2.68 -25.37 -5.55
C GLY A 20 -4.05 -25.58 -6.19
N CYS A 21 -5.04 -24.77 -5.80
CA CYS A 21 -6.43 -24.76 -6.27
C CYS A 21 -6.50 -24.66 -7.80
N GLU A 22 -7.17 -25.61 -8.45
CA GLU A 22 -7.22 -25.71 -9.93
C GLU A 22 -7.91 -24.49 -10.55
N GLU A 23 -8.89 -23.93 -9.84
CA GLU A 23 -9.65 -22.74 -10.21
C GLU A 23 -8.78 -21.47 -10.30
N LEU A 24 -7.64 -21.44 -9.60
CA LEU A 24 -6.68 -20.34 -9.75
C LEU A 24 -5.86 -20.46 -11.03
N GLY A 25 -5.75 -21.65 -11.64
CA GLY A 25 -5.05 -21.85 -12.92
C GLY A 25 -3.56 -21.47 -12.91
N ILE A 26 -2.92 -21.43 -11.74
CA ILE A 26 -1.51 -21.05 -11.62
C ILE A 26 -0.64 -22.19 -12.12
N THR A 27 0.16 -21.93 -13.16
CA THR A 27 1.03 -22.96 -13.75
C THR A 27 2.30 -23.13 -12.92
N ASN A 28 2.96 -22.02 -12.55
CA ASN A 28 4.18 -22.06 -11.75
C ASN A 28 3.89 -21.87 -10.24
N LYS A 29 3.41 -22.95 -9.59
CA LYS A 29 3.03 -22.95 -8.17
C LYS A 29 4.21 -22.63 -7.24
N LEU A 30 5.42 -23.06 -7.57
CA LEU A 30 6.63 -22.78 -6.78
C LEU A 30 7.00 -21.29 -6.81
N LEU A 31 6.95 -20.67 -7.99
CA LEU A 31 7.13 -19.23 -8.11
C LEU A 31 6.04 -18.48 -7.35
N ALA A 32 4.77 -18.88 -7.49
CA ALA A 32 3.67 -18.23 -6.79
C ALA A 32 3.82 -18.28 -5.26
N GLN A 33 4.30 -19.39 -4.70
CA GLN A 33 4.60 -19.51 -3.26
C GLN A 33 5.72 -18.58 -2.78
N SER A 34 6.60 -18.12 -3.69
CA SER A 34 7.63 -17.13 -3.37
C SER A 34 7.09 -15.69 -3.48
N VAL A 35 6.24 -15.45 -4.49
CA VAL A 35 5.64 -14.15 -4.81
C VAL A 35 4.58 -13.73 -3.78
N PHE A 36 3.79 -14.68 -3.29
CA PHE A 36 2.68 -14.43 -2.38
C PHE A 36 2.93 -14.99 -0.98
N GLY A 37 2.25 -14.40 0.01
CA GLY A 37 2.17 -14.88 1.37
C GLY A 37 0.73 -14.81 1.88
N LEU A 38 0.46 -15.48 3.00
CA LEU A 38 -0.79 -15.30 3.73
C LEU A 38 -0.66 -14.14 4.71
N TRP A 39 -1.68 -13.32 4.75
CA TRP A 39 -1.80 -12.19 5.66
C TRP A 39 -3.05 -12.36 6.51
N MET A 40 -3.01 -11.83 7.74
CA MET A 40 -4.21 -11.57 8.54
C MET A 40 -4.45 -10.08 8.52
N THR A 41 -5.60 -9.67 8.00
CA THR A 41 -5.90 -8.27 7.69
C THR A 41 -7.28 -7.89 8.20
N SER A 42 -7.37 -6.72 8.82
CA SER A 42 -8.60 -6.01 9.16
C SER A 42 -8.39 -4.50 8.94
N PRO A 43 -9.44 -3.67 9.05
CA PRO A 43 -9.29 -2.20 9.00
C PRO A 43 -8.26 -1.62 10.00
N LEU A 44 -8.02 -2.29 11.13
CA LEU A 44 -7.16 -1.78 12.21
C LEU A 44 -5.73 -2.33 12.20
N LEU A 45 -5.49 -3.49 11.57
CA LEU A 45 -4.19 -4.16 11.61
C LEU A 45 -4.00 -5.11 10.42
N GLU A 46 -2.80 -5.07 9.83
CA GLU A 46 -2.38 -5.98 8.76
C GLU A 46 -1.07 -6.66 9.14
N VAL A 47 -1.03 -7.99 9.08
CA VAL A 47 0.18 -8.76 9.44
C VAL A 47 0.42 -9.89 8.45
N GLN A 48 1.59 -9.90 7.81
CA GLN A 48 2.04 -11.05 7.05
C GLN A 48 2.38 -12.22 8.01
N LEU A 49 1.79 -13.39 7.76
CA LEU A 49 2.04 -14.57 8.55
C LEU A 49 3.39 -15.21 8.20
N LYS A 50 4.12 -15.67 9.21
CA LYS A 50 5.29 -16.52 9.02
C LYS A 50 4.86 -17.93 8.61
N PRO A 51 5.69 -18.70 7.89
CA PRO A 51 5.36 -20.05 7.40
C PRO A 51 4.80 -21.01 8.46
N HIS A 52 5.32 -20.92 9.70
CA HIS A 52 4.95 -21.77 10.83
C HIS A 52 3.77 -21.23 11.67
N HIS A 53 3.32 -20.00 11.45
CA HIS A 53 2.14 -19.48 12.15
C HIS A 53 0.89 -20.26 11.75
N ARG A 54 -0.06 -20.37 12.67
CA ARG A 54 -1.37 -21.00 12.42
C ARG A 54 -2.42 -19.89 12.27
N PRO A 55 -3.00 -19.67 11.06
CA PRO A 55 -3.95 -18.57 10.84
C PRO A 55 -5.12 -18.57 11.82
N TYR A 56 -5.67 -19.75 12.15
CA TYR A 56 -6.73 -19.89 13.13
C TYR A 56 -6.32 -19.42 14.54
N ALA A 57 -5.11 -19.78 15.00
CA ALA A 57 -4.61 -19.33 16.29
C ALA A 57 -4.42 -17.80 16.32
N VAL A 58 -3.99 -17.21 15.20
CA VAL A 58 -3.89 -15.75 15.06
C VAL A 58 -5.28 -15.09 15.12
N ARG A 59 -6.30 -15.68 14.48
CA ARG A 59 -7.70 -15.22 14.56
C ARG A 59 -8.22 -15.24 15.99
N VAL A 60 -7.95 -16.31 16.75
CA VAL A 60 -8.37 -16.44 18.16
C VAL A 60 -7.66 -15.40 19.04
N ALA A 61 -6.40 -15.07 18.73
CA ALA A 61 -5.63 -14.07 19.45
C ALA A 61 -5.88 -12.63 18.96
N TRP A 62 -6.78 -12.41 17.99
CA TRP A 62 -6.87 -11.12 17.28
C TRP A 62 -7.18 -9.93 18.18
N SER A 63 -8.15 -10.06 19.09
CA SER A 63 -8.48 -8.98 20.04
C SER A 63 -7.26 -8.54 20.85
N LYS A 64 -6.48 -9.49 21.37
CA LYS A 64 -5.23 -9.20 22.09
C LYS A 64 -4.18 -8.54 21.20
N LEU A 65 -4.14 -8.87 19.90
CA LEU A 65 -3.26 -8.20 18.94
C LEU A 65 -3.69 -6.76 18.69
N LEU A 66 -4.99 -6.49 18.57
CA LEU A 66 -5.53 -5.13 18.44
C LEU A 66 -5.26 -4.28 19.68
N ASP A 67 -5.43 -4.85 20.89
CA ASP A 67 -5.11 -4.15 22.14
C ASP A 67 -3.66 -3.69 22.17
N LYS A 68 -2.76 -4.54 21.67
CA LYS A 68 -1.32 -4.29 21.66
C LYS A 68 -0.86 -3.39 20.52
N HIS A 69 -1.44 -3.52 19.33
CA HIS A 69 -0.87 -2.99 18.09
C HIS A 69 -1.78 -2.03 17.31
N SER A 70 -3.08 -1.92 17.63
CA SER A 70 -3.97 -1.01 16.90
C SER A 70 -4.17 0.32 17.63
N HIS A 71 -4.43 1.36 16.85
CA HIS A 71 -4.81 2.70 17.31
C HIS A 71 -6.33 2.91 17.37
N GLY A 72 -7.12 1.87 17.08
CA GLY A 72 -8.57 1.96 17.13
C GLY A 72 -9.07 2.20 18.56
N ASN A 73 -10.24 2.82 18.69
CA ASN A 73 -10.93 2.94 19.97
C ASN A 73 -11.55 1.59 20.39
N GLU A 74 -12.04 1.49 21.62
CA GLU A 74 -12.59 0.24 22.17
C GLU A 74 -13.74 -0.34 21.32
N LEU A 75 -14.62 0.51 20.80
CA LEU A 75 -15.74 0.07 19.97
C LEU A 75 -15.26 -0.48 18.63
N GLU A 76 -14.32 0.21 17.98
CA GLU A 76 -13.71 -0.26 16.74
C GLU A 76 -13.07 -1.63 16.95
N LYS A 77 -12.24 -1.78 18.00
CA LYS A 77 -11.58 -3.06 18.31
C LYS A 77 -12.56 -4.19 18.60
N LEU A 78 -13.66 -3.91 19.29
CA LEU A 78 -14.68 -4.91 19.62
C LEU A 78 -15.38 -5.44 18.36
N SER A 79 -15.59 -4.56 17.38
CA SER A 79 -16.26 -4.90 16.12
C SER A 79 -15.34 -5.47 15.03
N ASP A 80 -14.02 -5.38 15.24
CA ASP A 80 -13.03 -5.71 14.22
C ASP A 80 -12.79 -7.23 14.11
N GLU A 81 -12.97 -7.76 12.89
CA GLU A 81 -12.71 -9.16 12.58
C GLU A 81 -11.69 -9.29 11.44
N PRO A 82 -10.63 -10.12 11.61
CA PRO A 82 -9.64 -10.29 10.57
C PRO A 82 -10.06 -11.32 9.55
N MET A 83 -9.59 -11.13 8.33
CA MET A 83 -9.64 -12.11 7.25
C MET A 83 -8.24 -12.64 6.94
N THR A 84 -8.17 -13.93 6.59
CA THR A 84 -6.97 -14.48 5.97
C THR A 84 -6.98 -14.14 4.49
N THR A 85 -5.97 -13.40 4.02
CA THR A 85 -5.88 -12.93 2.63
C THR A 85 -4.60 -13.43 1.96
N LEU A 86 -4.69 -13.72 0.66
CA LEU A 86 -3.53 -13.97 -0.20
C LEU A 86 -3.06 -12.63 -0.74
N ARG A 87 -1.81 -12.25 -0.43
CA ARG A 87 -1.22 -10.98 -0.86
C ARG A 87 0.24 -11.16 -1.23
N ARG A 88 0.83 -10.18 -1.90
CA ARG A 88 2.24 -10.10 -2.20
C ARG A 88 3.05 -10.32 -0.92
N ASN A 89 4.05 -11.18 -1.02
CA ASN A 89 5.05 -11.34 0.01
C ASN A 89 5.91 -10.09 0.07
N VAL A 90 5.91 -9.36 1.20
CA VAL A 90 6.66 -8.10 1.35
C VAL A 90 8.16 -8.29 1.08
N PHE A 91 8.68 -9.50 1.30
CA PHE A 91 10.08 -9.85 1.10
C PHE A 91 10.43 -10.30 -0.33
N PHE A 92 9.45 -10.44 -1.22
CA PHE A 92 9.72 -10.78 -2.62
C PHE A 92 10.31 -9.57 -3.34
N ALA A 93 11.40 -9.77 -4.07
CA ALA A 93 12.11 -8.67 -4.71
C ALA A 93 11.36 -8.17 -5.95
N LYS A 94 11.12 -6.85 -6.05
CA LYS A 94 10.45 -6.22 -7.20
C LYS A 94 11.19 -6.51 -8.51
N LYS A 95 12.52 -6.53 -8.49
CA LYS A 95 13.34 -6.85 -9.66
C LYS A 95 13.05 -8.24 -10.25
N ASP A 96 12.64 -9.19 -9.42
CA ASP A 96 12.29 -10.54 -9.87
C ASP A 96 10.82 -10.61 -10.27
N GLU A 97 9.97 -9.82 -9.62
CA GLU A 97 8.58 -9.63 -10.00
C GLU A 97 8.40 -9.07 -11.42
N GLU A 98 9.21 -8.08 -11.80
CA GLU A 98 9.21 -7.47 -13.13
C GLU A 98 9.47 -8.50 -14.24
N LYS A 99 10.17 -9.60 -13.93
CA LYS A 99 10.49 -10.68 -14.88
C LYS A 99 9.36 -11.70 -15.04
N ILE A 100 8.32 -11.65 -14.21
CA ILE A 100 7.22 -12.62 -14.22
C ILE A 100 6.40 -12.51 -15.51
N LYS A 101 6.11 -13.67 -16.10
CA LYS A 101 5.32 -13.82 -17.34
C LYS A 101 4.06 -14.66 -17.16
N ASP A 102 3.92 -15.36 -16.04
CA ASP A 102 2.75 -16.18 -15.71
C ASP A 102 1.52 -15.27 -15.61
N PRO A 103 0.47 -15.51 -16.42
CA PRO A 103 -0.67 -14.61 -16.50
C PRO A 103 -1.48 -14.54 -15.21
N ARG A 104 -1.59 -15.64 -14.45
CA ARG A 104 -2.40 -15.69 -13.22
C ARG A 104 -1.68 -15.06 -12.06
N ILE A 105 -0.36 -15.21 -11.98
CA ILE A 105 0.45 -14.45 -11.01
C ILE A 105 0.35 -12.94 -11.29
N LEU A 106 0.46 -12.52 -12.55
CA LEU A 106 0.33 -11.10 -12.92
C LEU A 106 -1.07 -10.55 -12.62
N GLU A 107 -2.12 -11.34 -12.82
CA GLU A 107 -3.49 -10.95 -12.49
C GLU A 107 -3.66 -10.74 -10.99
N LEU A 108 -3.17 -11.65 -10.14
CA LEU A 108 -3.23 -11.51 -8.69
C LEU A 108 -2.43 -10.29 -8.18
N LEU A 109 -1.25 -10.04 -8.75
CA LEU A 109 -0.47 -8.84 -8.44
C LEU A 109 -1.20 -7.56 -8.87
N TYR A 110 -1.81 -7.57 -10.06
CA TYR A 110 -2.62 -6.46 -10.56
C TYR A 110 -3.82 -6.18 -9.66
N GLU A 111 -4.51 -7.22 -9.21
CA GLU A 111 -5.66 -7.10 -8.31
C GLU A 111 -5.28 -6.43 -6.98
N GLU A 112 -4.13 -6.81 -6.39
CA GLU A 112 -3.63 -6.13 -5.20
C GLU A 112 -3.17 -4.69 -5.48
N ALA A 113 -2.48 -4.45 -6.60
CA ALA A 113 -2.07 -3.09 -6.98
C ALA A 113 -3.28 -2.16 -7.19
N ARG A 114 -4.30 -2.65 -7.90
CA ARG A 114 -5.58 -1.97 -8.11
C ARG A 114 -6.26 -1.65 -6.79
N HIS A 115 -6.31 -2.62 -5.86
CA HIS A 115 -6.87 -2.41 -4.54
C HIS A 115 -6.13 -1.28 -3.78
N ASN A 116 -4.79 -1.27 -3.79
CA ASN A 116 -4.00 -0.22 -3.15
C ASN A 116 -4.18 1.17 -3.82
N VAL A 117 -4.37 1.22 -5.14
CA VAL A 117 -4.72 2.47 -5.84
C VAL A 117 -6.08 2.98 -5.38
N LEU A 118 -7.11 2.14 -5.37
CA LEU A 118 -8.48 2.55 -4.99
C LEU A 118 -8.59 2.95 -3.51
N LEU A 119 -7.84 2.31 -2.62
CA LEU A 119 -7.73 2.70 -1.22
C LEU A 119 -6.94 4.00 -1.00
N GLY A 120 -6.31 4.57 -2.05
CA GLY A 120 -5.47 5.76 -1.93
C GLY A 120 -4.15 5.52 -1.20
N ARG A 121 -3.73 4.27 -1.01
CA ARG A 121 -2.40 3.91 -0.49
C ARG A 121 -1.31 4.27 -1.47
N TYR A 122 -1.63 4.24 -2.76
CA TYR A 122 -0.75 4.69 -3.82
C TYR A 122 -1.00 6.16 -4.15
N VAL A 123 -0.35 7.03 -3.37
CA VAL A 123 -0.41 8.48 -3.57
C VAL A 123 0.22 8.86 -4.91
N MET A 124 -0.56 9.55 -5.75
CA MET A 124 -0.12 10.04 -7.05
C MET A 124 -0.99 11.21 -7.51
N GLU A 125 -0.54 11.93 -8.53
CA GLU A 125 -1.36 12.94 -9.18
C GLU A 125 -2.67 12.37 -9.72
N SER A 126 -3.75 13.15 -9.67
CA SER A 126 -5.06 12.73 -10.19
C SER A 126 -5.04 12.35 -11.68
N SER A 127 -4.15 12.94 -12.47
CA SER A 127 -3.91 12.61 -13.88
C SER A 127 -3.54 11.13 -14.05
N HIS A 128 -2.64 10.63 -13.21
CA HIS A 128 -2.19 9.25 -13.19
C HIS A 128 -3.28 8.30 -12.70
N SER A 129 -3.99 8.64 -11.61
CA SER A 129 -5.12 7.83 -11.13
C SER A 129 -6.20 7.67 -12.19
N ILE A 130 -6.51 8.74 -12.95
CA ILE A 130 -7.49 8.70 -14.04
C ILE A 130 -7.00 7.85 -15.23
N MET A 131 -5.70 7.91 -15.54
CA MET A 131 -5.10 7.03 -16.56
C MET A 131 -5.21 5.55 -16.18
N LEU A 132 -4.85 5.21 -14.93
CA LEU A 132 -5.00 3.86 -14.40
C LEU A 132 -6.47 3.40 -14.38
N GLY A 133 -7.39 4.29 -13.99
CA GLY A 133 -8.83 4.02 -14.04
C GLY A 133 -9.33 3.71 -15.46
N GLY A 134 -8.79 4.36 -16.49
CA GLY A 134 -9.11 4.06 -17.88
C GLY A 134 -8.63 2.67 -18.32
N ILE A 135 -7.43 2.26 -17.88
CA ILE A 135 -6.90 0.90 -18.08
C ILE A 135 -7.79 -0.12 -17.36
N GLN A 136 -8.15 0.15 -16.10
CA GLN A 136 -9.03 -0.72 -15.31
C GLN A 136 -10.40 -0.88 -15.96
N ALA A 137 -11.02 0.23 -16.41
CA ALA A 137 -12.28 0.19 -17.13
C ALA A 137 -12.19 -0.67 -18.40
N ARG A 138 -11.07 -0.62 -19.14
CA ARG A 138 -10.85 -1.48 -20.30
C ARG A 138 -10.68 -2.96 -19.96
N ILE A 139 -10.08 -3.27 -18.81
CA ILE A 139 -9.94 -4.64 -18.31
C ILE A 139 -11.31 -5.20 -17.91
N GLU A 140 -12.11 -4.43 -17.18
CA GLU A 140 -13.40 -4.89 -16.64
C GLU A 140 -14.55 -4.86 -17.65
N LEU A 141 -14.64 -3.82 -18.49
CA LEU A 141 -15.79 -3.57 -19.36
C LEU A 141 -15.56 -4.04 -20.81
N GLY A 142 -14.35 -4.45 -21.14
CA GLY A 142 -13.97 -4.73 -22.52
C GLY A 142 -13.82 -3.45 -23.36
N PRO A 143 -13.84 -3.56 -24.71
CA PRO A 143 -13.69 -2.42 -25.61
C PRO A 143 -14.74 -1.33 -25.40
N TYR A 144 -14.39 -0.09 -25.76
CA TYR A 144 -15.33 1.03 -25.70
C TYR A 144 -16.56 0.79 -26.60
N ASN A 145 -17.76 1.02 -26.05
CA ASN A 145 -19.03 0.99 -26.75
C ASN A 145 -19.80 2.27 -26.37
N SER A 146 -20.09 3.11 -27.36
CA SER A 146 -20.75 4.41 -27.14
C SER A 146 -22.18 4.30 -26.61
N HIS A 147 -22.85 3.18 -26.81
CA HIS A 147 -24.23 2.97 -26.35
C HIS A 147 -24.29 2.68 -24.85
N THR A 148 -23.25 2.08 -24.27
CA THR A 148 -23.22 1.67 -22.85
C THR A 148 -22.30 2.54 -22.02
N HIS A 149 -21.16 2.94 -22.57
CA HIS A 149 -20.10 3.61 -21.82
C HIS A 149 -20.20 5.14 -21.99
N SER A 150 -21.23 5.72 -21.36
CA SER A 150 -21.49 7.16 -21.38
C SER A 150 -20.82 7.90 -20.22
N THR A 151 -20.83 9.24 -20.27
CA THR A 151 -20.42 10.06 -19.13
C THR A 151 -21.29 9.80 -17.88
N SER A 152 -22.58 9.48 -18.06
CA SER A 152 -23.46 9.14 -16.92
C SER A 152 -23.03 7.84 -16.27
N TYR A 153 -22.73 6.82 -17.08
CA TYR A 153 -22.23 5.53 -16.57
C TYR A 153 -21.01 5.74 -15.67
N PHE A 154 -20.02 6.48 -16.15
CA PHE A 154 -18.81 6.73 -15.36
C PHE A 154 -19.08 7.61 -14.14
N ARG A 155 -20.03 8.55 -14.18
CA ARG A 155 -20.45 9.32 -13.00
C ARG A 155 -21.02 8.44 -11.89
N GLU A 156 -21.84 7.46 -12.25
CA GLU A 156 -22.45 6.53 -11.31
C GLU A 156 -21.47 5.48 -10.79
N ASN A 157 -20.41 5.19 -11.55
CA ASN A 157 -19.45 4.12 -11.28
C ASN A 157 -18.03 4.62 -10.94
N GLN A 158 -17.81 5.91 -10.63
CA GLN A 158 -16.46 6.47 -10.46
C GLN A 158 -15.61 5.73 -9.44
N PHE A 159 -16.18 5.42 -8.27
CA PHE A 159 -15.48 4.76 -7.16
C PHE A 159 -15.03 3.34 -7.47
N ARG A 160 -15.54 2.73 -8.56
CA ARG A 160 -15.01 1.45 -9.04
C ARG A 160 -13.63 1.60 -9.67
N PHE A 161 -13.32 2.75 -10.26
CA PHE A 161 -12.13 2.96 -11.08
C PHE A 161 -11.17 4.01 -10.53
N LEU A 162 -11.61 4.84 -9.58
CA LEU A 162 -10.86 5.97 -9.06
C LEU A 162 -10.87 5.96 -7.52
N PRO A 163 -9.76 6.36 -6.87
CA PRO A 163 -9.75 6.55 -5.43
C PRO A 163 -10.64 7.72 -5.00
N ALA A 164 -11.08 7.70 -3.74
CA ALA A 164 -12.07 8.64 -3.21
C ALA A 164 -11.65 10.12 -3.33
N ASN A 165 -10.37 10.44 -3.22
CA ASN A 165 -9.84 11.79 -3.40
C ASN A 165 -9.90 12.31 -4.84
N VAL A 166 -9.98 11.42 -5.83
CA VAL A 166 -10.07 11.76 -7.25
C VAL A 166 -11.50 11.66 -7.76
N ALA A 167 -12.25 10.68 -7.26
CA ALA A 167 -13.68 10.51 -7.52
C ALA A 167 -14.45 11.67 -6.86
N LYS A 168 -14.89 12.64 -7.64
CA LYS A 168 -15.68 13.76 -7.11
C LYS A 168 -17.12 13.31 -6.98
N SER A 169 -17.64 13.27 -5.74
CA SER A 169 -19.07 13.05 -5.48
C SER A 169 -19.92 14.10 -6.21
N SER A 170 -21.08 13.67 -6.71
CA SER A 170 -22.07 14.52 -7.41
C SER A 170 -22.70 15.59 -6.51
N SER A 171 -22.28 15.72 -5.24
CA SER A 171 -22.85 16.62 -4.23
C SER A 171 -22.85 18.11 -4.60
N TRP A 172 -22.07 18.54 -5.60
CA TRP A 172 -22.09 19.91 -6.14
C TRP A 172 -22.66 20.01 -7.57
N SER A 173 -23.55 19.09 -7.93
CA SER A 173 -24.22 19.07 -9.26
C SER A 173 -25.07 20.30 -9.59
N TRP A 174 -25.33 21.17 -8.61
CA TRP A 174 -26.03 22.46 -8.79
C TRP A 174 -25.12 23.62 -9.22
N LEU A 175 -23.79 23.50 -9.09
CA LEU A 175 -22.85 24.55 -9.52
C LEU A 175 -22.45 24.34 -10.99
N PRO A 176 -22.40 25.42 -11.81
CA PRO A 176 -21.98 25.36 -13.21
C PRO A 176 -20.44 25.28 -13.32
N ILE A 177 -19.80 24.38 -12.56
CA ILE A 177 -18.39 24.07 -12.72
C ILE A 177 -18.25 23.37 -14.08
N SER A 178 -17.23 23.75 -14.85
CA SER A 178 -16.98 23.23 -16.21
C SER A 178 -17.04 21.70 -16.24
N ARG A 179 -18.15 21.18 -16.77
CA ARG A 179 -18.39 19.73 -16.92
C ARG A 179 -17.39 19.06 -17.86
N ARG A 180 -16.59 19.82 -18.60
CA ARG A 180 -15.61 19.30 -19.57
C ARG A 180 -14.32 18.78 -18.91
N SER A 181 -14.04 19.12 -17.64
CA SER A 181 -12.82 18.67 -16.93
C SER A 181 -13.10 17.75 -15.74
N SER A 182 -14.34 17.28 -15.58
CA SER A 182 -14.71 16.42 -14.46
C SER A 182 -14.06 15.03 -14.54
N ALA A 183 -14.00 14.34 -13.39
CA ALA A 183 -13.33 13.05 -13.28
C ALA A 183 -13.96 12.00 -14.20
N GLU A 184 -15.30 11.94 -14.30
CA GLU A 184 -15.99 11.01 -15.21
C GLU A 184 -15.71 11.28 -16.68
N VAL A 185 -15.56 12.55 -17.08
CA VAL A 185 -15.27 12.90 -18.48
C VAL A 185 -13.84 12.50 -18.82
N ARG A 186 -12.88 12.85 -17.97
CA ARG A 186 -11.47 12.50 -18.16
C ARG A 186 -11.26 10.98 -18.11
N LEU A 187 -11.99 10.27 -17.24
CA LEU A 187 -11.97 8.81 -17.15
C LEU A 187 -12.51 8.17 -18.44
N LEU A 188 -13.66 8.64 -18.93
CA LEU A 188 -14.21 8.19 -20.21
C LEU A 188 -13.23 8.45 -21.37
N GLU A 189 -12.57 9.60 -21.39
CA GLU A 189 -11.54 9.91 -22.40
C GLU A 189 -10.34 8.97 -22.33
N GLN A 190 -9.83 8.66 -21.13
CA GLN A 190 -8.75 7.69 -20.98
C GLN A 190 -9.19 6.29 -21.42
N PHE A 191 -10.38 5.87 -21.04
CA PHE A 191 -10.94 4.59 -21.46
C PHE A 191 -11.05 4.47 -23.00
N LYS A 192 -11.53 5.52 -23.68
CA LYS A 192 -11.58 5.59 -25.16
C LYS A 192 -10.20 5.49 -25.83
N ARG A 193 -9.15 6.00 -25.17
CA ARG A 193 -7.77 5.99 -25.69
C ARG A 193 -7.11 4.62 -25.58
N VAL A 194 -7.64 3.70 -24.79
CA VAL A 194 -7.03 2.37 -24.65
C VAL A 194 -7.23 1.57 -25.94
N PRO A 195 -6.15 1.07 -26.58
CA PRO A 195 -6.27 0.39 -27.88
C PRO A 195 -7.21 -0.81 -27.84
N THR A 196 -8.03 -0.96 -28.89
CA THR A 196 -8.94 -2.11 -29.02
C THR A 196 -8.20 -3.43 -29.10
N THR A 197 -7.01 -3.43 -29.71
CA THR A 197 -6.11 -4.59 -29.87
C THR A 197 -5.34 -4.97 -28.60
N ALA A 198 -5.39 -4.15 -27.54
CA ALA A 198 -4.71 -4.46 -26.29
C ALA A 198 -5.40 -5.62 -25.58
N THR A 199 -4.62 -6.66 -25.23
CA THR A 199 -5.12 -7.79 -24.44
C THR A 199 -5.14 -7.45 -22.96
N THR A 200 -6.05 -8.07 -22.19
CA THR A 200 -6.14 -7.91 -20.73
C THR A 200 -4.78 -8.10 -20.04
N LYS A 201 -4.02 -9.13 -20.43
CA LYS A 201 -2.67 -9.39 -19.94
C LYS A 201 -1.71 -8.20 -20.14
N LYS A 202 -1.71 -7.60 -21.34
CA LYS A 202 -0.86 -6.42 -21.63
C LYS A 202 -1.29 -5.20 -20.82
N LEU A 203 -2.59 -5.03 -20.60
CA LEU A 203 -3.13 -3.93 -19.81
C LEU A 203 -2.81 -4.07 -18.32
N MET A 204 -2.99 -5.26 -17.74
CA MET A 204 -2.59 -5.56 -16.36
C MET A 204 -1.10 -5.32 -16.15
N ARG A 205 -0.26 -5.76 -17.10
CA ARG A 205 1.18 -5.51 -17.05
C ARG A 205 1.50 -4.02 -17.11
N LYS A 206 0.88 -3.26 -18.02
CA LYS A 206 1.09 -1.81 -18.12
C LYS A 206 0.66 -1.07 -16.84
N TYR A 207 -0.41 -1.52 -16.20
CA TYR A 207 -0.85 -1.01 -14.90
C TYR A 207 0.21 -1.28 -13.83
N LEU A 208 0.70 -2.52 -13.75
CA LEU A 208 1.77 -2.90 -12.83
C LEU A 208 3.07 -2.15 -13.08
N GLU A 209 3.49 -1.96 -14.34
CA GLU A 209 4.69 -1.19 -14.70
C GLU A 209 4.64 0.25 -14.18
N PHE A 210 3.47 0.88 -14.21
CA PHE A 210 3.27 2.17 -13.54
C PHE A 210 3.41 2.04 -12.02
N CYS A 211 2.72 1.07 -11.41
CA CYS A 211 2.77 0.87 -9.96
C CYS A 211 4.19 0.54 -9.45
N TRP A 212 4.98 -0.25 -10.18
CA TRP A 212 6.36 -0.61 -9.85
C TRP A 212 7.32 0.59 -9.77
N ALA A 213 6.97 1.70 -10.43
CA ALA A 213 7.74 2.94 -10.34
C ALA A 213 7.52 3.67 -9.00
N LEU A 214 6.36 3.47 -8.37
CA LEU A 214 6.00 4.15 -7.13
C LEU A 214 6.90 3.70 -5.97
N PRO A 215 7.33 4.63 -5.10
CA PRO A 215 8.26 4.34 -4.01
C PRO A 215 7.76 3.29 -3.02
N PHE A 216 6.48 3.34 -2.69
CA PHE A 216 5.80 2.49 -1.69
C PHE A 216 5.15 1.24 -2.30
N TYR A 217 5.44 0.89 -3.56
CA TYR A 217 4.92 -0.35 -4.16
C TYR A 217 5.31 -1.57 -3.34
N GLY A 218 4.37 -2.51 -3.16
CA GLY A 218 4.61 -3.77 -2.45
C GLY A 218 4.96 -3.61 -0.96
N ALA A 219 4.63 -2.48 -0.34
CA ALA A 219 4.89 -2.21 1.06
C ALA A 219 3.94 -2.92 2.03
N ALA A 220 4.45 -3.21 3.23
CA ALA A 220 3.63 -3.41 4.41
C ALA A 220 3.22 -2.02 4.95
N TYR A 221 1.97 -1.90 5.36
CA TYR A 221 1.40 -0.63 5.82
C TYR A 221 1.09 -0.69 7.32
N PHE A 222 1.48 0.37 8.02
CA PHE A 222 1.30 0.53 9.46
C PHE A 222 0.62 1.85 9.76
N HIS A 223 -0.08 1.92 10.89
CA HIS A 223 -0.74 3.14 11.34
C HIS A 223 0.08 3.85 12.41
N GLY A 224 0.11 5.18 12.38
CA GLY A 224 0.76 5.99 13.39
C GLY A 224 0.33 7.43 13.31
N GLN A 225 1.04 8.29 14.02
CA GLN A 225 0.81 9.73 14.01
C GLN A 225 2.12 10.50 14.15
N VAL A 226 2.13 11.72 13.62
CA VAL A 226 3.26 12.65 13.70
C VAL A 226 2.77 14.00 14.21
N GLU A 227 3.63 14.71 14.94
CA GLU A 227 3.33 16.07 15.38
C GLU A 227 3.19 17.01 14.16
N GLN A 228 2.16 17.85 14.16
CA GLN A 228 2.01 18.86 13.10
C GLN A 228 3.02 20.01 13.31
N PRO A 229 3.78 20.42 12.28
CA PRO A 229 4.63 21.60 12.37
C PRO A 229 3.77 22.86 12.56
N VAL A 230 4.15 23.68 13.54
CA VAL A 230 3.41 24.91 13.89
C VAL A 230 3.42 25.89 12.70
N ARG A 231 2.23 26.28 12.21
CA ARG A 231 2.08 27.37 11.23
C ARG A 231 1.04 28.39 11.72
N GLY A 232 1.48 29.62 11.99
CA GLY A 232 0.61 30.79 12.17
C GLY A 232 -0.03 30.99 13.54
N LEU A 233 -1.01 31.89 13.60
CA LEU A 233 -1.69 32.37 14.83
C LEU A 233 -2.64 31.35 15.48
N THR A 234 -2.76 30.14 14.93
CA THR A 234 -3.64 29.05 15.41
C THR A 234 -3.03 28.19 16.53
N SER A 235 -1.87 28.58 17.06
CA SER A 235 -1.17 27.93 18.19
C SER A 235 -2.01 27.78 19.47
N LEU A 236 -3.20 28.39 19.56
CA LEU A 236 -4.03 28.42 20.77
C LEU A 236 -5.09 27.30 20.86
N MET A 237 -5.30 26.52 19.79
CA MET A 237 -6.22 25.37 19.82
C MET A 237 -5.44 24.07 19.99
N GLN A 238 -5.96 23.14 20.78
CA GLN A 238 -5.36 21.82 21.05
C GLN A 238 -4.82 21.19 19.75
N GLN A 239 -3.50 21.13 19.61
CA GLN A 239 -2.84 20.47 18.50
C GLN A 239 -3.24 19.00 18.53
N LYS A 240 -3.82 18.53 17.43
CA LYS A 240 -4.01 17.09 17.22
C LYS A 240 -2.87 16.61 16.35
N ASP A 241 -2.26 15.50 16.76
CA ASP A 241 -1.31 14.79 15.93
C ASP A 241 -1.95 14.43 14.59
N LEU A 242 -1.15 14.49 13.53
CA LEU A 242 -1.60 14.12 12.19
C LEU A 242 -1.55 12.58 12.08
N PRO A 243 -2.69 11.89 11.87
CA PRO A 243 -2.68 10.46 11.62
C PRO A 243 -2.01 10.19 10.26
N VAL A 244 -1.11 9.22 10.22
CA VAL A 244 -0.34 8.85 9.04
C VAL A 244 -0.35 7.36 8.80
N LEU A 245 -0.18 6.99 7.53
CA LEU A 245 0.14 5.64 7.10
C LEU A 245 1.64 5.54 6.84
N ILE A 246 2.28 4.55 7.44
CA ILE A 246 3.70 4.26 7.25
C ILE A 246 3.81 3.06 6.32
N ALA A 247 4.42 3.25 5.16
CA ALA A 247 4.70 2.18 4.19
C ALA A 247 6.17 1.78 4.30
N VAL A 248 6.44 0.48 4.49
CA VAL A 248 7.80 -0.08 4.56
C VAL A 248 7.95 -1.20 3.52
N ASN A 249 8.96 -1.10 2.66
CA ASN A 249 9.29 -2.13 1.66
C ASN A 249 10.81 -2.27 1.47
N GLU A 250 11.25 -3.01 0.46
CA GLU A 250 12.68 -3.19 0.17
C GLU A 250 13.43 -1.89 -0.21
N ARG A 251 12.72 -0.83 -0.61
CA ARG A 251 13.33 0.45 -1.01
C ARG A 251 13.57 1.37 0.17
N GLY A 252 12.66 1.39 1.15
CA GLY A 252 12.73 2.35 2.26
C GLY A 252 11.45 2.43 3.08
N ILE A 253 11.32 3.57 3.76
CA ILE A 253 10.17 3.95 4.58
C ILE A 253 9.53 5.23 4.03
N PHE A 254 8.20 5.23 3.99
CA PHE A 254 7.40 6.32 3.42
C PHE A 254 6.26 6.67 4.38
N VAL A 255 6.10 7.96 4.69
CA VAL A 255 5.07 8.48 5.58
C VAL A 255 4.03 9.21 4.73
N ILE A 256 2.78 8.76 4.79
CA ILE A 256 1.69 9.22 3.94
C ILE A 256 0.59 9.83 4.80
N ASP A 257 0.16 11.03 4.45
CA ASP A 257 -1.07 11.63 4.94
C ASP A 257 -2.25 11.01 4.18
N GLN A 258 -3.10 10.25 4.88
CA GLN A 258 -4.26 9.59 4.27
C GLN A 258 -5.47 10.51 4.10
N ILE A 259 -5.48 11.66 4.76
CA ILE A 259 -6.56 12.65 4.66
C ILE A 259 -6.36 13.48 3.40
N GLU A 260 -5.15 14.01 3.23
CA GLU A 260 -4.78 14.83 2.07
C GLU A 260 -4.25 14.00 0.90
N TYR A 261 -4.03 12.70 1.10
CA TYR A 261 -3.45 11.78 0.10
C TYR A 261 -2.12 12.31 -0.43
N THR A 262 -1.21 12.68 0.48
CA THR A 262 0.11 13.23 0.15
C THR A 262 1.23 12.41 0.78
N LEU A 263 2.38 12.36 0.11
CA LEU A 263 3.60 11.78 0.65
C LEU A 263 4.30 12.84 1.49
N LEU A 264 4.32 12.69 2.81
CA LEU A 264 4.97 13.62 3.74
C LEU A 264 6.48 13.45 3.76
N LEU A 265 6.95 12.20 3.71
CA LEU A 265 8.36 11.86 3.76
C LEU A 265 8.60 10.53 3.04
N GLY A 266 9.64 10.45 2.23
CA GLY A 266 10.11 9.19 1.64
C GLY A 266 11.62 9.11 1.76
N LEU A 267 12.11 8.07 2.42
CA LEU A 267 13.55 7.90 2.67
C LEU A 267 13.97 6.49 2.26
N LYS A 268 14.99 6.40 1.43
CA LYS A 268 15.70 5.13 1.23
C LYS A 268 16.52 4.80 2.47
N TYR A 269 16.82 3.52 2.65
CA TYR A 269 17.61 3.06 3.79
C TYR A 269 19.03 3.64 3.87
N GLU A 270 19.58 4.10 2.74
CA GLU A 270 20.88 4.77 2.67
C GLU A 270 20.82 6.27 3.02
N GLU A 271 19.63 6.84 3.07
CA GLU A 271 19.38 8.27 3.32
C GLU A 271 18.97 8.54 4.77
N LEU A 272 18.84 7.50 5.60
CA LEU A 272 18.31 7.59 6.95
C LEU A 272 19.13 6.80 7.99
N SER A 273 19.10 7.27 9.21
CA SER A 273 19.33 6.47 10.42
C SER A 273 18.01 6.39 11.20
N TRP A 274 17.70 5.24 11.79
CA TRP A 274 16.49 5.09 12.60
C TRP A 274 16.83 4.60 14.00
N ASP A 275 15.94 4.91 14.94
CA ASP A 275 15.99 4.34 16.28
C ASP A 275 14.57 3.98 16.76
N TYR A 276 14.45 2.88 17.47
CA TYR A 276 13.22 2.41 18.07
C TYR A 276 13.21 2.71 19.57
N ALA A 277 12.27 3.55 19.99
CA ALA A 277 12.10 3.88 21.38
C ALA A 277 10.88 3.16 21.98
N LYS A 278 11.15 2.40 23.03
CA LYS A 278 10.13 1.82 23.91
C LYS A 278 9.49 2.92 24.76
N PRO A 279 8.26 2.72 25.27
CA PRO A 279 7.65 3.62 26.24
C PRO A 279 8.56 3.75 27.45
N SER A 280 8.83 4.97 27.88
CA SER A 280 9.55 5.21 29.15
C SER A 280 8.70 4.76 30.35
N ASN A 281 7.37 4.77 30.21
CA ASN A 281 6.44 4.23 31.19
C ASN A 281 5.41 3.31 30.51
N VAL A 282 5.55 2.00 30.71
CA VAL A 282 4.65 0.98 30.11
C VAL A 282 3.23 1.04 30.71
N ASN A 283 3.07 1.64 31.89
CA ASN A 283 1.78 1.78 32.56
C ASN A 283 1.02 3.03 32.13
N ASP A 284 1.65 3.93 31.37
CA ASP A 284 1.01 5.13 30.84
C ASP A 284 0.54 4.87 29.40
N PRO A 285 -0.78 4.82 29.14
CA PRO A 285 -1.33 4.57 27.81
C PRO A 285 -0.98 5.64 26.78
N GLU A 286 -0.67 6.85 27.23
CA GLU A 286 -0.28 7.99 26.38
C GLU A 286 1.21 7.97 26.05
N CYS A 287 2.02 7.22 26.83
CA CYS A 287 3.42 7.00 26.55
C CYS A 287 3.59 5.98 25.40
N MET A 288 3.42 6.44 24.17
CA MET A 288 3.50 5.58 23.00
C MET A 288 4.94 5.22 22.61
N GLN A 289 5.08 4.03 22.04
CA GLN A 289 6.26 3.65 21.28
C GLN A 289 6.45 4.59 20.09
N CYS A 290 7.69 4.84 19.72
CA CYS A 290 7.98 5.64 18.52
C CYS A 290 9.15 5.10 17.71
N ILE A 291 9.15 5.48 16.44
CA ILE A 291 10.27 5.33 15.51
C ILE A 291 10.79 6.72 15.22
N PHE A 292 12.08 6.93 15.47
CA PHE A 292 12.80 8.12 15.08
C PHE A 292 13.44 7.91 13.71
N LEU A 293 13.27 8.86 12.80
CA LEU A 293 13.91 8.89 11.50
C LEU A 293 14.79 10.14 11.43
N GLN A 294 16.10 9.93 11.40
CA GLN A 294 17.10 10.99 11.24
C GLN A 294 17.63 10.97 9.81
N PHE A 295 17.58 12.11 9.12
CA PHE A 295 17.96 12.23 7.71
C PHE A 295 18.56 13.60 7.40
N ALA A 296 19.32 13.68 6.31
CA ALA A 296 19.83 14.94 5.80
C ALA A 296 18.77 15.65 4.95
N ALA A 297 18.64 16.96 5.11
CA ALA A 297 17.77 17.82 4.31
C ALA A 297 18.51 19.10 3.93
N VAL A 298 18.07 19.77 2.87
CA VAL A 298 18.56 21.09 2.49
C VAL A 298 17.44 22.10 2.72
N GLU A 299 17.67 23.06 3.60
CA GLU A 299 16.73 24.15 3.87
C GLU A 299 17.37 25.48 3.52
N ASN A 300 16.75 26.23 2.60
CA ASN A 300 17.27 27.51 2.11
C ASN A 300 18.73 27.43 1.63
N GLY A 301 19.11 26.31 1.01
CA GLY A 301 20.46 26.05 0.52
C GLY A 301 21.47 25.60 1.59
N ILE A 302 21.05 25.45 2.85
CA ILE A 302 21.91 25.00 3.96
C ILE A 302 21.60 23.54 4.27
N ALA A 303 22.63 22.70 4.32
CA ALA A 303 22.50 21.33 4.78
C ALA A 303 22.15 21.30 6.27
N ALA A 304 21.07 20.60 6.61
CA ALA A 304 20.58 20.42 7.96
C ALA A 304 20.26 18.95 8.22
N THR A 305 20.41 18.52 9.46
CA THR A 305 19.93 17.21 9.91
C THR A 305 18.53 17.38 10.48
N LYS A 306 17.60 16.59 9.99
CA LYS A 306 16.21 16.55 10.47
C LYS A 306 15.95 15.26 11.23
N LEU A 307 15.01 15.35 12.17
CA LEU A 307 14.51 14.24 12.95
C LEU A 307 12.98 14.25 12.84
N MET A 308 12.41 13.15 12.38
CA MET A 308 10.96 12.91 12.44
C MET A 308 10.69 11.84 13.49
N GLN A 309 9.79 12.14 14.43
CA GLN A 309 9.29 11.18 15.40
C GLN A 309 7.92 10.69 14.94
N ILE A 310 7.76 9.37 14.81
CA ILE A 310 6.50 8.73 14.47
C ILE A 310 6.01 7.95 15.68
N PHE A 311 4.87 8.33 16.25
CA PHE A 311 4.24 7.62 17.34
C PHE A 311 3.38 6.49 16.81
N THR A 312 3.66 5.25 17.25
CA THR A 312 2.91 4.09 16.80
C THR A 312 3.05 2.87 17.71
N ARG A 313 1.92 2.20 18.00
CA ARG A 313 1.87 0.89 18.67
C ARG A 313 2.48 -0.26 17.84
N GLN A 314 2.86 0.04 16.60
CA GLN A 314 3.40 -0.88 15.61
C GLN A 314 4.92 -0.70 15.40
N ALA A 315 5.57 0.15 16.21
CA ALA A 315 6.98 0.52 16.06
C ALA A 315 7.92 -0.70 16.00
N ALA A 316 7.76 -1.67 16.91
CA ALA A 316 8.59 -2.88 16.89
C ALA A 316 8.45 -3.71 15.59
N MET A 317 7.29 -3.66 14.91
CA MET A 317 7.10 -4.34 13.62
C MET A 317 7.78 -3.57 12.49
N ILE A 318 7.70 -2.24 12.52
CA ILE A 318 8.39 -1.34 11.58
C ILE A 318 9.91 -1.54 11.71
N ASP A 319 10.45 -1.45 12.93
CA ASP A 319 11.86 -1.66 13.23
C ASP A 319 12.39 -3.02 12.73
N ALA A 320 11.63 -4.10 12.96
CA ALA A 320 11.99 -5.42 12.49
C ALA A 320 12.04 -5.52 10.95
N LEU A 321 11.15 -4.84 10.23
CA LEU A 321 11.17 -4.80 8.76
C LEU A 321 12.32 -3.94 8.23
N ILE A 322 12.55 -2.75 8.79
CA ILE A 322 13.68 -1.89 8.40
C ILE A 322 15.00 -2.64 8.63
N THR A 323 15.17 -3.28 9.79
CA THR A 323 16.33 -4.11 10.10
C THR A 323 16.51 -5.23 9.08
N HIS A 324 15.44 -5.95 8.73
CA HIS A 324 15.51 -7.00 7.74
C HIS A 324 16.01 -6.51 6.38
N PHE A 325 15.42 -5.44 5.84
CA PHE A 325 15.78 -4.94 4.51
C PHE A 325 17.18 -4.30 4.49
N THR A 326 17.58 -3.61 5.54
CA THR A 326 18.93 -3.05 5.67
C THR A 326 19.99 -4.14 5.75
N ASP A 327 19.77 -5.20 6.53
CA ASP A 327 20.67 -6.35 6.59
C ASP A 327 20.73 -7.11 5.27
N GLN A 328 19.60 -7.26 4.57
CA GLN A 328 19.57 -7.86 3.25
C GLN A 328 20.38 -7.04 2.24
N ALA A 329 20.24 -5.71 2.26
CA ALA A 329 20.99 -4.82 1.37
C ALA A 329 22.50 -4.87 1.64
N LYS A 330 22.92 -4.92 2.92
CA LYS A 330 24.34 -5.11 3.31
C LYS A 330 24.91 -6.41 2.75
N ARG A 331 24.19 -7.53 2.93
CA ARG A 331 24.61 -8.85 2.41
C ARG A 331 24.76 -8.88 0.89
N ARG A 332 23.87 -8.21 0.14
CA ARG A 332 23.96 -8.09 -1.33
C ARG A 332 25.19 -7.28 -1.77
N LYS A 333 25.49 -6.19 -1.06
CA LYS A 333 26.70 -5.38 -1.30
C LYS A 333 27.97 -6.19 -1.04
N GLU A 334 27.99 -6.99 0.02
CA GLU A 334 29.11 -7.87 0.36
C GLU A 334 29.30 -9.03 -0.63
N SER A 335 28.21 -9.58 -1.19
CA SER A 335 28.27 -10.68 -2.16
C SER A 335 28.61 -10.26 -3.59
N GLY A 336 28.82 -8.95 -3.85
CA GLY A 336 29.13 -8.43 -5.18
C GLY A 336 27.94 -8.43 -6.15
N GLU A 337 26.73 -8.73 -5.68
CA GLU A 337 25.49 -8.56 -6.43
C GLU A 337 25.05 -7.09 -6.36
N GLY A 338 25.85 -6.20 -6.93
CA GLY A 338 25.54 -4.76 -6.98
C GLY A 338 24.25 -4.50 -7.76
N ASP A 339 23.35 -3.70 -7.19
CA ASP A 339 22.20 -3.18 -7.91
C ASP A 339 22.67 -2.33 -9.10
N VAL A 340 22.20 -2.68 -10.30
CA VAL A 340 22.16 -1.75 -11.43
C VAL A 340 21.22 -0.62 -10.99
N PRO A 341 21.59 0.66 -11.13
CA PRO A 341 20.73 1.75 -10.67
C PRO A 341 19.37 1.62 -11.36
N ALA A 342 18.31 1.43 -10.57
CA ALA A 342 16.97 1.70 -11.06
C ALA A 342 16.99 3.17 -11.49
N GLY A 343 16.81 3.42 -12.79
CA GLY A 343 16.86 4.76 -13.35
C GLY A 343 16.08 5.74 -12.49
N GLU A 344 16.71 6.89 -12.22
CA GLU A 344 16.13 8.02 -11.50
C GLU A 344 14.79 8.38 -12.15
N ASN A 345 13.70 7.84 -11.61
CA ASN A 345 12.37 8.30 -11.96
C ASN A 345 12.08 9.50 -11.07
N GLN A 346 12.16 10.68 -11.69
CA GLN A 346 11.72 11.97 -11.19
C GLN A 346 10.24 11.92 -10.80
N TYR A 347 9.95 11.48 -9.58
CA TYR A 347 8.77 11.92 -8.84
C TYR A 347 9.26 12.83 -7.73
N GLU A 348 9.88 13.95 -8.11
CA GLU A 348 10.01 15.10 -7.23
C GLU A 348 8.63 15.77 -7.20
N GLY A 349 7.92 15.59 -6.10
CA GLY A 349 6.70 16.33 -5.82
C GLY A 349 7.02 17.84 -5.80
N LYS A 350 6.25 18.60 -6.58
CA LYS A 350 5.99 20.00 -6.31
C LYS A 350 4.61 20.15 -5.68
#